data_AF-A0A4P8KVN9-F1
#
_entry.id   AF-A0A4P8KVN9-F1
#
_cell.length_a   1.000
_cell.length_b   1.000
_cell.length_c   1.000
_cell.angle_alpha   90.00
_cell.angle_beta   90.00
_cell.angle_gamma   90.00
#
_symmetry.space_group_name_H-M   'P 1'
#
loop_
_entity.id
_entity.type
_entity.pdbx_description
1 polymer ?
#
loop_
_entity_poly.entity_id
_entity_poly.type
_entity_poly.pdbx_seq_one_letter_code
_entity_poly.pdbx_strand_id
1 'polypeptide(L)'
;MSTVTTRATTKHPAFAETDARAWARWGGGLIAAGGAILAAATVVEVGLRTDPTGPTLPLFATLFLASAAILAAAMLPLALGTMAANGITGSRVRGTFALLGFGAVFFANQLVYYVMTYGAPSGADATLGWLPLTLGIVQLVLLIVGAVGAVRAGIATGAARWALLALAAVVAVAGGLASASDDVATVTIALLSSCAAQIVVGAVFLAARPAASGGTV
;
A
#
# COMPACT_ATOMS: atom_id res chain seq x y z
N MET A 1 46.62 -5.71 -33.70
CA MET A 1 45.92 -4.64 -32.94
C MET A 1 44.49 -4.59 -33.45
N SER A 2 43.53 -5.18 -32.72
CA SER A 2 42.10 -5.09 -33.06
C SER A 2 41.45 -4.01 -32.22
N THR A 3 40.92 -2.99 -32.88
CA THR A 3 40.11 -1.92 -32.29
C THR A 3 38.72 -2.47 -31.98
N VAL A 4 38.41 -2.64 -30.70
CA VAL A 4 37.05 -2.96 -30.23
C VAL A 4 36.24 -1.68 -30.27
N THR A 5 35.34 -1.56 -31.24
CA THR A 5 34.37 -0.46 -31.32
C THR A 5 33.25 -0.72 -30.31
N THR A 6 33.35 -0.12 -29.13
CA THR A 6 32.28 -0.14 -28.12
C THR A 6 31.11 0.71 -28.62
N ARG A 7 30.07 0.06 -29.13
CA ARG A 7 28.83 0.73 -29.54
C ARG A 7 28.05 1.13 -28.28
N ALA A 8 28.24 2.36 -27.82
CA ALA A 8 27.40 2.94 -26.77
C ALA A 8 25.97 3.06 -27.32
N THR A 9 25.09 2.16 -26.89
CA THR A 9 23.64 2.30 -27.06
C THR A 9 23.17 3.43 -26.15
N THR A 10 23.21 4.66 -26.66
CA THR A 10 22.58 5.81 -26.04
C THR A 10 21.07 5.56 -25.99
N LYS A 11 20.56 5.09 -24.84
CA LYS A 11 19.12 5.09 -24.57
C LYS A 11 18.63 6.52 -24.73
N HIS A 12 17.71 6.75 -25.68
CA HIS A 12 17.13 8.06 -25.93
C HIS A 12 16.48 8.57 -24.61
N PRO A 13 16.82 9.78 -24.14
CA PRO A 13 16.39 10.28 -22.83
C PRO A 13 14.86 10.31 -22.64
N ALA A 14 14.11 10.46 -23.74
CA ALA A 14 12.65 10.44 -23.75
C ALA A 14 12.06 9.09 -23.28
N PHE A 15 12.69 7.95 -23.59
CA PHE A 15 12.20 6.63 -23.15
C PHE A 15 12.51 6.38 -21.66
N ALA A 16 13.65 6.88 -21.17
CA ALA A 16 14.01 6.78 -19.76
C ALA A 16 13.04 7.56 -18.85
N GLU A 17 12.50 8.68 -19.35
CA GLU A 17 11.56 9.53 -18.62
C GLU A 17 10.12 8.96 -18.57
N THR A 18 9.70 8.22 -19.60
CA THR A 18 8.41 7.51 -19.62
C THR A 18 8.40 6.24 -18.76
N ASP A 19 9.51 5.50 -18.72
CA ASP A 19 9.61 4.23 -17.97
C ASP A 19 9.77 4.44 -16.46
N ALA A 20 10.53 5.47 -16.05
CA ALA A 20 10.71 5.82 -14.63
C ALA A 20 9.42 6.30 -13.92
N ARG A 21 8.34 6.56 -14.68
CA ARG A 21 7.05 7.06 -14.17
C ARG A 21 6.02 5.96 -13.90
N ALA A 22 6.29 4.71 -14.26
CA ALA A 22 5.29 3.65 -14.17
C ALA A 22 4.94 3.27 -12.73
N TRP A 23 5.93 3.12 -11.84
CA TRP A 23 5.68 2.85 -10.42
C TRP A 23 4.89 3.99 -9.76
N ALA A 24 5.19 5.24 -10.12
CA ALA A 24 4.53 6.44 -9.59
C ALA A 24 3.07 6.52 -10.06
N ARG A 25 2.84 6.30 -11.36
CA ARG A 25 1.50 6.34 -11.97
C ARG A 25 0.61 5.20 -11.50
N TRP A 26 1.07 3.96 -11.67
CA TRP A 26 0.26 2.79 -11.34
C TRP A 26 0.22 2.55 -9.84
N GLY A 27 1.36 2.61 -9.15
CA GLY A 27 1.42 2.46 -7.69
C GLY A 27 0.67 3.58 -6.97
N GLY A 28 0.92 4.84 -7.34
CA GLY A 28 0.22 5.99 -6.76
C GLY A 28 -1.27 6.00 -7.08
N GLY A 29 -1.64 5.73 -8.33
CA GLY A 29 -3.04 5.66 -8.76
C GLY A 29 -3.83 4.55 -8.06
N LEU A 30 -3.26 3.34 -7.95
CA LEU A 30 -3.90 2.23 -7.25
C LEU A 30 -3.99 2.51 -5.74
N ILE A 31 -2.97 3.10 -5.10
CA ILE A 31 -3.06 3.49 -3.69
C ILE A 31 -4.18 4.51 -3.47
N ALA A 32 -4.27 5.55 -4.31
CA ALA A 32 -5.29 6.58 -4.16
C ALA A 32 -6.71 6.03 -4.38
N ALA A 33 -6.90 5.23 -5.44
CA ALA A 33 -8.18 4.61 -5.75
C ALA A 33 -8.59 3.61 -4.66
N GLY A 34 -7.66 2.76 -4.23
CA GLY A 34 -7.89 1.79 -3.15
C GLY A 34 -8.27 2.48 -1.83
N GLY A 35 -7.54 3.53 -1.45
CA GLY A 35 -7.85 4.31 -0.24
C GLY A 35 -9.21 5.03 -0.32
N ALA A 36 -9.60 5.54 -1.49
CA ALA A 36 -10.91 6.16 -1.69
C ALA A 36 -12.07 5.15 -1.61
N ILE A 37 -11.91 3.98 -2.21
CA ILE A 37 -12.89 2.89 -2.12
C ILE A 37 -12.97 2.37 -0.68
N LEU A 38 -11.82 2.23 0.02
CA LEU A 38 -11.79 1.83 1.42
C LEU A 38 -12.49 2.85 2.31
N ALA A 39 -12.30 4.15 2.09
CA ALA A 39 -13.03 5.19 2.81
C ALA A 39 -14.55 5.05 2.64
N ALA A 40 -15.01 4.82 1.40
CA ALA A 40 -16.42 4.55 1.13
C ALA A 40 -16.90 3.27 1.86
N ALA A 41 -16.10 2.20 1.85
CA ALA A 41 -16.41 0.98 2.60
C ALA A 41 -16.53 1.26 4.10
N THR A 42 -15.62 2.01 4.70
CA THR A 42 -15.66 2.39 6.12
C THR A 42 -16.92 3.20 6.48
N VAL A 43 -17.37 4.10 5.59
CA VAL A 43 -18.64 4.82 5.80
C VAL A 43 -19.84 3.87 5.74
N VAL A 44 -19.87 2.94 4.79
CA VAL A 44 -20.94 1.92 4.69
C VAL A 44 -20.93 1.00 5.91
N GLU A 45 -19.75 0.65 6.44
CA GLU A 45 -19.56 -0.19 7.62
C GLU A 45 -20.26 0.39 8.86
N VAL A 46 -20.28 1.72 9.02
CA VAL A 46 -20.99 2.37 10.13
C VAL A 46 -22.46 1.97 10.14
N GLY A 47 -23.10 1.85 8.98
CA GLY A 47 -24.49 1.39 8.87
C GLY A 47 -24.68 -0.10 9.19
N LEU A 48 -23.68 -0.93 8.94
CA LEU A 48 -23.72 -2.36 9.30
C LEU A 48 -23.71 -2.59 10.81
N ARG A 49 -23.23 -1.62 11.58
CA ARG A 49 -23.25 -1.72 13.05
C ARG A 49 -24.66 -1.62 13.62
N THR A 50 -25.61 -1.06 12.87
CA THR A 50 -27.02 -0.99 13.27
C THR A 50 -27.87 -2.14 12.71
N ASP A 51 -27.53 -2.66 11.53
CA ASP A 51 -28.18 -3.82 10.92
C ASP A 51 -27.14 -4.68 10.16
N PRO A 52 -26.52 -5.67 10.84
CA PRO A 52 -25.41 -6.45 10.30
C PRO A 52 -25.82 -7.47 9.24
N THR A 53 -27.12 -7.64 8.99
CA THR A 53 -27.67 -8.61 8.01
C THR A 53 -28.42 -7.94 6.86
N GLY A 54 -28.43 -6.61 6.84
CA GLY A 54 -29.16 -5.81 5.87
C GLY A 54 -28.55 -5.79 4.46
N PRO A 55 -29.22 -5.13 3.50
CA PRO A 55 -28.79 -5.02 2.11
C PRO A 55 -27.48 -4.25 1.91
N THR A 56 -26.96 -3.63 2.97
CA THR A 56 -25.68 -2.91 3.00
C THR A 56 -24.47 -3.85 3.08
N LEU A 57 -24.64 -5.10 3.51
CA LEU A 57 -23.53 -6.04 3.69
C LEU A 57 -22.85 -6.42 2.36
N PRO A 58 -23.59 -6.78 1.28
CA PRO A 58 -22.98 -7.03 -0.03
C PRO A 58 -22.25 -5.80 -0.61
N LEU A 59 -22.78 -4.60 -0.38
CA LEU A 59 -22.14 -3.36 -0.82
C LEU A 59 -20.82 -3.13 -0.08
N PHE A 60 -20.83 -3.24 1.25
CA PHE A 60 -19.62 -3.17 2.07
C PHE A 60 -18.59 -4.21 1.63
N ALA A 61 -19.00 -5.47 1.51
CA ALA A 61 -18.12 -6.57 1.11
C ALA A 61 -17.44 -6.28 -0.23
N THR A 62 -18.20 -5.81 -1.22
CA THR A 62 -17.68 -5.48 -2.54
C THR A 62 -16.67 -4.35 -2.47
N LEU A 63 -17.00 -3.23 -1.81
CA LEU A 63 -16.10 -2.08 -1.69
C LEU A 63 -14.83 -2.44 -0.90
N PHE A 64 -15.00 -3.09 0.25
CA PHE A 64 -13.91 -3.48 1.14
C PHE A 64 -12.94 -4.45 0.44
N LEU A 65 -13.44 -5.55 -0.13
CA LEU A 65 -12.60 -6.55 -0.80
C LEU A 65 -11.94 -6.00 -2.08
N ALA A 66 -12.67 -5.19 -2.85
CA ALA A 66 -12.08 -4.51 -4.01
C ALA A 66 -10.96 -3.56 -3.60
N SER A 67 -11.18 -2.76 -2.55
CA SER A 67 -10.14 -1.86 -2.03
C SER A 67 -8.91 -2.61 -1.54
N ALA A 68 -9.12 -3.72 -0.82
CA ALA A 68 -8.04 -4.56 -0.31
C ALA A 68 -7.20 -5.14 -1.47
N ALA A 69 -7.87 -5.66 -2.50
CA ALA A 69 -7.20 -6.20 -3.68
C ALA A 69 -6.43 -5.11 -4.45
N ILE A 70 -7.02 -3.92 -4.62
CA ILE A 70 -6.38 -2.79 -5.31
C ILE A 70 -5.14 -2.30 -4.55
N LEU A 71 -5.23 -2.12 -3.23
CA LEU A 71 -4.11 -1.69 -2.39
C LEU A 71 -2.98 -2.73 -2.38
N ALA A 72 -3.32 -4.02 -2.31
CA ALA A 72 -2.34 -5.10 -2.43
C ALA A 72 -1.67 -5.11 -3.81
N ALA A 73 -2.46 -4.99 -4.89
CA ALA A 73 -1.98 -4.93 -6.26
C ALA A 73 -1.09 -3.70 -6.50
N ALA A 74 -1.32 -2.58 -5.80
CA ALA A 74 -0.47 -1.39 -5.89
C ALA A 74 0.99 -1.66 -5.50
N MET A 75 1.24 -2.70 -4.69
CA MET A 75 2.60 -3.09 -4.31
C MET A 75 3.38 -3.68 -5.49
N LEU A 76 2.72 -4.23 -6.51
CA LEU A 76 3.37 -4.78 -7.70
C LEU A 76 4.15 -3.70 -8.49
N PRO A 77 3.52 -2.63 -9.00
CA PRO A 77 4.26 -1.58 -9.72
C PRO A 77 5.22 -0.83 -8.81
N LEU A 78 4.94 -0.71 -7.50
CA LEU A 78 5.88 -0.09 -6.55
C LEU A 78 7.13 -0.93 -6.35
N ALA A 79 7.00 -2.24 -6.19
CA ALA A 79 8.13 -3.12 -5.91
C ALA A 79 8.93 -3.50 -7.17
N LEU A 80 8.22 -3.72 -8.29
CA LEU A 80 8.78 -4.27 -9.52
C LEU A 80 9.01 -3.23 -10.61
N GLY A 81 8.23 -2.14 -10.63
CA GLY A 81 8.29 -1.16 -11.72
C GLY A 81 7.76 -1.75 -13.04
N THR A 82 8.56 -1.67 -14.11
CA THR A 82 8.28 -2.25 -15.44
C THR A 82 9.41 -3.17 -15.87
N MET A 83 9.22 -3.88 -16.99
CA MET A 83 10.28 -4.67 -17.65
C MET A 83 11.55 -3.85 -17.95
N ALA A 84 11.44 -2.53 -18.07
CA ALA A 84 12.53 -1.63 -18.45
C ALA A 84 13.08 -0.77 -17.30
N ALA A 85 12.38 -0.70 -16.15
CA ALA A 85 12.75 0.14 -15.02
C ALA A 85 12.38 -0.51 -13.68
N ASN A 86 13.31 -0.48 -12.72
CA ASN A 86 13.06 -0.96 -11.37
C ASN A 86 11.94 -0.16 -10.67
N GLY A 87 11.28 -0.79 -9.69
CA GLY A 87 10.34 -0.13 -8.79
C GLY A 87 11.00 0.90 -7.86
N ILE A 88 10.22 1.44 -6.92
CA ILE A 88 10.64 2.48 -5.97
C ILE A 88 11.79 2.03 -5.05
N THR A 89 11.99 0.72 -4.88
CA THR A 89 13.07 0.10 -4.11
C THR A 89 14.35 -0.13 -4.91
N GLY A 90 14.37 0.20 -6.21
CA GLY A 90 15.52 -0.02 -7.09
C GLY A 90 15.86 -1.51 -7.25
N SER A 91 17.15 -1.83 -7.39
CA SER A 91 17.64 -3.21 -7.49
C SER A 91 17.66 -3.98 -6.16
N ARG A 92 17.11 -3.40 -5.08
CA ARG A 92 17.24 -3.96 -3.74
C ARG A 92 16.18 -5.01 -3.45
N VAL A 93 16.61 -6.25 -3.60
CA VAL A 93 15.83 -7.47 -3.33
C VAL A 93 15.06 -7.39 -2.00
N ARG A 94 15.72 -7.01 -0.90
CA ARG A 94 15.06 -6.93 0.42
C ARG A 94 13.87 -5.98 0.46
N GLY A 95 13.97 -4.81 -0.17
CA GLY A 95 12.89 -3.82 -0.22
C GLY A 95 11.74 -4.29 -1.11
N THR A 96 12.07 -4.88 -2.26
CA THR A 96 11.09 -5.46 -3.19
C THR A 96 10.30 -6.59 -2.53
N PHE A 97 10.98 -7.56 -1.89
CA PHE A 97 10.31 -8.62 -1.14
C PHE A 97 9.45 -8.09 0.00
N ALA A 98 9.91 -7.06 0.71
CA ALA A 98 9.14 -6.46 1.80
C ALA A 98 7.85 -5.79 1.30
N LEU A 99 7.88 -5.07 0.18
CA LEU A 99 6.67 -4.46 -0.39
C LEU A 99 5.67 -5.51 -0.92
N LEU A 100 6.17 -6.53 -1.63
CA LEU A 100 5.31 -7.62 -2.11
C LEU A 100 4.71 -8.42 -0.95
N GLY A 101 5.53 -8.74 0.04
CA GLY A 101 5.10 -9.41 1.27
C GLY A 101 4.08 -8.57 2.03
N PHE A 102 4.29 -7.26 2.15
CA PHE A 102 3.31 -6.34 2.73
C PHE A 102 1.97 -6.43 2.01
N GLY A 103 1.95 -6.34 0.67
CA GLY A 103 0.69 -6.46 -0.11
C GLY A 103 -0.04 -7.77 0.12
N ALA A 104 0.69 -8.89 0.13
CA ALA A 104 0.12 -10.21 0.38
C ALA A 104 -0.42 -10.38 1.80
N VAL A 105 0.36 -9.99 2.82
CA VAL A 105 -0.03 -10.09 4.23
C VAL A 105 -1.18 -9.13 4.55
N PHE A 106 -1.15 -7.91 4.00
CA PHE A 106 -2.25 -6.95 4.11
C PHE A 106 -3.55 -7.54 3.56
N PHE A 107 -3.52 -8.09 2.34
CA PHE A 107 -4.71 -8.68 1.74
C PHE A 107 -5.25 -9.86 2.55
N ALA A 108 -4.36 -10.75 3.01
CA ALA A 108 -4.73 -11.85 3.89
C ALA A 108 -5.35 -11.33 5.19
N ASN A 109 -4.80 -10.28 5.79
CA ASN A 109 -5.33 -9.66 6.99
C ASN A 109 -6.74 -9.06 6.77
N GLN A 110 -6.98 -8.39 5.64
CA GLN A 110 -8.30 -7.88 5.28
C GLN A 110 -9.32 -9.03 5.09
N LEU A 111 -8.92 -10.13 4.46
CA LEU A 111 -9.77 -11.31 4.31
C LEU A 111 -10.11 -11.94 5.66
N VAL A 112 -9.12 -12.09 6.54
CA VAL A 112 -9.33 -12.62 7.90
C VAL A 112 -10.30 -11.73 8.67
N TYR A 113 -10.10 -10.40 8.65
CA TYR A 113 -11.04 -9.46 9.25
C TYR A 113 -12.46 -9.64 8.70
N TYR A 114 -12.62 -9.68 7.37
CA TYR A 114 -13.93 -9.83 6.75
C TYR A 114 -14.63 -11.13 7.18
N VAL A 115 -13.92 -12.26 7.12
CA VAL A 115 -14.48 -13.57 7.49
C VAL A 115 -14.81 -13.66 8.97
N MET A 116 -13.93 -13.16 9.84
CA MET A 116 -14.15 -13.21 11.29
C MET A 116 -15.26 -12.27 11.77
N THR A 117 -15.41 -11.11 11.13
CA THR A 117 -16.41 -10.10 11.52
C THR A 117 -17.77 -10.34 10.86
N TYR A 118 -17.80 -10.81 9.60
CA TYR A 118 -19.03 -10.88 8.80
C TYR A 118 -19.33 -12.27 8.22
N GLY A 119 -18.42 -13.25 8.33
CA GLY A 119 -18.52 -14.53 7.65
C GLY A 119 -19.11 -15.70 8.45
N ALA A 120 -19.23 -15.61 9.79
CA ALA A 120 -19.65 -16.73 10.63
C ALA A 120 -21.01 -16.48 11.34
N PRO A 121 -22.04 -17.34 11.16
CA PRO A 121 -23.33 -17.23 11.84
C PRO A 121 -23.31 -17.52 13.35
N SER A 122 -22.21 -18.05 13.87
CA SER A 122 -22.01 -18.42 15.27
C SER A 122 -20.64 -17.92 15.69
N GLY A 123 -20.61 -17.13 16.77
CA GLY A 123 -19.49 -16.29 17.20
C GLY A 123 -18.10 -16.85 16.92
N ALA A 124 -17.23 -15.98 16.41
CA ALA A 124 -15.84 -16.28 16.08
C ALA A 124 -15.19 -17.20 17.13
N ASP A 125 -14.61 -18.31 16.66
CA ASP A 125 -13.79 -19.16 17.50
C ASP A 125 -12.69 -18.29 18.14
N ALA A 126 -12.78 -18.08 19.46
CA ALA A 126 -11.86 -17.24 20.22
C ALA A 126 -10.39 -17.70 20.10
N THR A 127 -10.17 -18.94 19.65
CA THR A 127 -8.85 -19.54 19.36
C THR A 127 -8.10 -18.83 18.23
N LEU A 128 -8.78 -18.09 17.35
CA LEU A 128 -8.16 -17.33 16.26
C LEU A 128 -8.00 -15.82 16.55
N GLY A 129 -8.38 -15.35 17.74
CA GLY A 129 -8.35 -13.91 18.09
C GLY A 129 -6.97 -13.24 18.01
N TRP A 130 -5.88 -14.02 18.09
CA TRP A 130 -4.51 -13.52 17.95
C TRP A 130 -4.08 -13.30 16.49
N LEU A 131 -4.76 -13.94 15.53
CA LEU A 131 -4.34 -13.97 14.13
C LEU A 131 -4.36 -12.57 13.48
N PRO A 132 -5.41 -11.75 13.62
CA PRO A 132 -5.43 -10.39 13.06
C PRO A 132 -4.31 -9.50 13.64
N LEU A 133 -4.01 -9.65 14.93
CA LEU A 133 -2.94 -8.90 15.58
C LEU A 133 -1.57 -9.29 15.01
N THR A 134 -1.30 -10.59 14.88
CA THR A 134 -0.02 -11.08 14.32
C THR A 134 0.14 -10.63 12.86
N LEU A 135 -0.88 -10.80 12.03
CA LEU A 135 -0.86 -10.31 10.65
C LEU A 135 -0.69 -8.78 10.61
N GLY A 136 -1.32 -8.07 11.55
CA GLY A 136 -1.22 -6.63 11.77
C GLY A 136 0.20 -6.13 12.09
N ILE A 137 0.93 -6.86 12.93
CA ILE A 137 2.32 -6.55 13.26
C ILE A 137 3.23 -6.87 12.07
N VAL A 138 3.06 -8.05 11.45
CA VAL A 138 3.87 -8.49 10.31
C VAL A 138 3.71 -7.54 9.13
N GLN A 139 2.48 -7.13 8.78
CA GLN A 139 2.25 -6.15 7.72
C GLN A 139 2.95 -4.81 8.02
N LEU A 140 2.92 -4.33 9.27
CA LEU A 140 3.55 -3.06 9.63
C LEU A 140 5.07 -3.12 9.51
N VAL A 141 5.68 -4.21 9.98
CA VAL A 141 7.13 -4.44 9.85
C VAL A 141 7.53 -4.49 8.39
N LEU A 142 6.79 -5.22 7.55
CA LEU A 142 7.07 -5.32 6.12
C LEU A 142 6.93 -3.96 5.41
N LEU A 143 5.91 -3.17 5.76
CA LEU A 143 5.75 -1.81 5.24
C LEU A 143 6.94 -0.92 5.62
N ILE A 144 7.38 -0.96 6.88
CA ILE A 144 8.55 -0.19 7.35
C ILE A 144 9.82 -0.60 6.59
N VAL A 145 10.08 -1.91 6.46
CA VAL A 145 11.25 -2.41 5.73
C VAL A 145 11.21 -2.00 4.25
N GLY A 146 10.05 -2.11 3.61
CA GLY A 146 9.83 -1.66 2.23
C GLY A 146 10.04 -0.15 2.07
N ALA A 147 9.49 0.64 2.99
CA ALA A 147 9.61 2.10 3.01
C ALA A 147 11.05 2.58 3.25
N VAL A 148 11.78 1.98 4.19
CA VAL A 148 13.23 2.23 4.37
C VAL A 148 14.01 1.82 3.12
N GLY A 149 13.63 0.69 2.48
CA GLY A 149 14.16 0.25 1.20
C GLY A 149 14.03 1.33 0.12
N ALA A 150 12.84 1.90 -0.02
CA ALA A 150 12.52 2.98 -0.95
C ALA A 150 13.31 4.27 -0.65
N VAL A 151 13.33 4.72 0.61
CA VAL A 151 14.09 5.91 1.05
C VAL A 151 15.57 5.77 0.72
N ARG A 152 16.15 4.61 1.03
CA ARG A 152 17.56 4.35 0.75
C ARG A 152 17.82 4.28 -0.75
N ALA A 153 16.84 3.84 -1.56
CA ALA A 153 17.05 3.56 -2.98
C ALA A 153 17.20 4.85 -3.76
N GLY A 154 16.65 5.96 -3.24
CA GLY A 154 16.84 7.29 -3.82
C GLY A 154 16.16 7.46 -5.17
N ILE A 155 15.31 6.52 -5.58
CA ILE A 155 14.56 6.58 -6.85
C ILE A 155 13.52 7.71 -6.79
N ALA A 156 12.80 7.81 -5.67
CA ALA A 156 11.86 8.88 -5.39
C ALA A 156 12.55 10.06 -4.69
N THR A 157 12.14 11.29 -5.03
CA THR A 157 12.65 12.54 -4.43
C THR A 157 11.57 13.30 -3.67
N GLY A 158 11.98 14.29 -2.88
CA GLY A 158 11.07 15.15 -2.12
C GLY A 158 10.15 14.36 -1.18
N ALA A 159 8.87 14.73 -1.16
CA ALA A 159 7.86 14.09 -0.32
C ALA A 159 7.63 12.61 -0.67
N ALA A 160 7.72 12.24 -1.95
CA ALA A 160 7.51 10.86 -2.40
C ALA A 160 8.53 9.89 -1.80
N ARG A 161 9.75 10.36 -1.50
CA ARG A 161 10.76 9.55 -0.82
C ARG A 161 10.29 9.05 0.54
N TRP A 162 9.55 9.88 1.28
CA TRP A 162 9.15 9.64 2.66
C TRP A 162 7.71 9.18 2.81
N ALA A 163 6.92 9.19 1.74
CA ALA A 163 5.48 8.94 1.78
C ALA A 163 5.11 7.60 2.43
N LEU A 164 5.79 6.50 2.09
CA LEU A 164 5.50 5.19 2.71
C LEU A 164 5.87 5.12 4.19
N LEU A 165 6.90 5.85 4.64
CA LEU A 165 7.23 5.92 6.06
C LEU A 165 6.19 6.75 6.82
N ALA A 166 5.74 7.87 6.24
CA ALA A 166 4.65 8.65 6.81
C ALA A 166 3.36 7.81 6.89
N LEU A 167 3.05 7.05 5.84
CA LEU A 167 1.92 6.12 5.85
C LEU A 167 2.07 5.06 6.94
N ALA A 168 3.25 4.46 7.09
CA ALA A 168 3.50 3.46 8.13
C ALA A 168 3.28 4.04 9.54
N ALA A 169 3.71 5.28 9.78
CA ALA A 169 3.47 5.98 11.04
C ALA A 169 1.97 6.21 11.29
N VAL A 170 1.23 6.71 10.30
CA VAL A 170 -0.22 6.92 10.42
C VAL A 170 -0.94 5.60 10.66
N VAL A 171 -0.62 4.54 9.92
CA VAL A 171 -1.25 3.22 10.07
C VAL A 171 -0.92 2.60 11.43
N ALA A 172 0.30 2.78 11.95
CA ALA A 172 0.66 2.32 13.29
C ALA A 172 -0.18 3.01 14.37
N VAL A 173 -0.30 4.34 14.31
CA VAL A 173 -1.10 5.11 15.27
C VAL A 173 -2.59 4.79 15.14
N ALA A 174 -3.13 4.81 13.92
CA ALA A 174 -4.53 4.51 13.66
C ALA A 174 -4.89 3.07 14.05
N GLY A 175 -4.04 2.10 13.73
CA GLY A 175 -4.24 0.69 14.11
C GLY A 175 -4.14 0.48 15.62
N GLY A 176 -3.18 1.13 16.29
CA GLY A 176 -3.07 1.10 17.74
C GLY A 176 -4.29 1.70 18.43
N LEU A 177 -4.77 2.86 17.94
CA LEU A 177 -5.97 3.51 18.46
C LEU A 177 -7.23 2.66 18.24
N ALA A 178 -7.39 2.09 17.05
CA ALA A 178 -8.51 1.19 16.73
C ALA A 178 -8.48 -0.10 17.56
N SER A 179 -7.29 -0.60 17.94
CA SER A 179 -7.17 -1.81 18.76
C SER A 179 -7.34 -1.55 20.26
N ALA A 180 -7.16 -0.31 20.70
CA ALA A 180 -7.23 0.08 22.11
C ALA A 180 -8.55 0.78 22.49
N SER A 181 -9.46 0.97 21.53
CA SER A 181 -10.70 1.72 21.72
C SER A 181 -11.91 0.85 21.44
N ASP A 182 -12.85 0.85 22.38
CA ASP A 182 -14.19 0.28 22.20
C ASP A 182 -15.20 1.31 21.62
N ASP A 183 -14.78 2.57 21.49
CA ASP A 183 -15.63 3.63 20.96
C ASP A 183 -15.68 3.60 19.43
N VAL A 184 -16.86 3.34 18.90
CA VAL A 184 -17.18 3.28 17.48
C VAL A 184 -16.71 4.54 16.75
N ALA A 185 -16.93 5.73 17.32
CA ALA A 185 -16.55 6.99 16.67
C ALA A 185 -15.03 7.11 16.55
N THR A 186 -14.30 6.81 17.63
CA THR A 186 -12.85 6.78 17.65
C THR A 186 -12.26 5.79 16.64
N VAL A 187 -12.77 4.56 16.59
CA VAL A 187 -12.31 3.54 15.62
C VAL A 187 -12.57 4.01 14.20
N THR A 188 -13.76 4.52 13.90
CA THR A 188 -14.12 5.00 12.56
C THR A 188 -13.24 6.19 12.13
N ILE A 189 -12.98 7.15 13.01
CA ILE A 189 -12.09 8.29 12.73
C ILE A 189 -10.66 7.81 12.46
N ALA A 190 -10.16 6.84 13.23
CA ALA A 190 -8.84 6.27 13.03
C ALA A 190 -8.72 5.61 11.64
N LEU A 191 -9.71 4.79 11.26
CA LEU A 191 -9.75 4.12 9.96
C LEU A 191 -9.88 5.11 8.80
N LEU A 192 -10.74 6.12 8.90
CA LEU A 192 -10.87 7.18 7.89
C LEU A 192 -9.59 8.00 7.76
N SER A 193 -8.89 8.27 8.86
CA SER A 193 -7.58 8.95 8.84
C SER A 193 -6.52 8.13 8.10
N SER A 194 -6.52 6.80 8.27
CA SER A 194 -5.67 5.89 7.50
C SER A 194 -6.00 5.93 6.01
N CYS A 195 -7.29 5.93 5.64
CA CYS A 195 -7.72 6.04 4.24
C CYS A 195 -7.28 7.37 3.62
N ALA A 196 -7.45 8.48 4.33
CA ALA A 196 -6.98 9.79 3.89
C ALA A 196 -5.46 9.82 3.67
N ALA A 197 -4.68 9.20 4.57
CA ALA A 197 -3.24 9.08 4.40
C ALA A 197 -2.86 8.26 3.16
N GLN A 198 -3.57 7.17 2.87
CA GLN A 198 -3.37 6.39 1.64
C GLN A 198 -3.65 7.27 0.41
N ILE A 199 -4.76 7.99 0.37
CA ILE A 199 -5.09 8.92 -0.74
C ILE A 199 -3.98 9.95 -0.93
N VAL A 200 -3.51 10.58 0.15
CA VAL A 200 -2.42 11.56 0.10
C VAL A 200 -1.12 10.93 -0.40
N VAL A 201 -0.75 9.74 0.07
CA VAL A 201 0.44 9.01 -0.40
C VAL A 201 0.33 8.70 -1.89
N GLY A 202 -0.84 8.24 -2.35
CA GLY A 202 -1.10 8.00 -3.76
C GLY A 202 -0.96 9.27 -4.60
N ALA A 203 -1.53 10.39 -4.14
CA ALA A 203 -1.39 11.68 -4.79
C ALA A 203 0.07 12.19 -4.82
N VAL A 204 0.81 12.02 -3.72
CA VAL A 204 2.24 12.37 -3.64
C VAL A 204 3.06 11.54 -4.62
N PHE A 205 2.75 10.27 -4.80
CA PHE A 205 3.37 9.42 -5.81
C PHE A 205 3.01 9.85 -7.24
N LEU A 206 1.74 10.18 -7.51
CA LEU A 206 1.32 10.69 -8.81
C LEU A 206 2.01 12.02 -9.17
N ALA A 207 2.30 12.85 -8.17
CA ALA A 207 3.01 14.12 -8.32
C ALA A 207 4.55 13.99 -8.33
N ALA A 208 5.08 12.79 -8.10
CA ALA A 208 6.52 12.58 -7.94
C ALA A 208 7.27 12.87 -9.25
N ARG A 209 8.36 13.63 -9.15
CA ARG A 209 9.34 13.82 -10.24
C ARG A 209 10.50 12.84 -10.08
N PRO A 210 11.02 12.26 -11.18
CA PRO A 210 12.25 11.48 -11.12
C PRO A 210 13.38 12.31 -10.51
N ALA A 211 14.28 11.69 -9.75
CA ALA A 211 15.56 12.31 -9.46
C ALA A 211 16.22 12.66 -10.80
N ALA A 212 16.65 13.91 -10.98
CA ALA A 212 17.56 14.23 -12.06
C ALA A 212 18.71 13.23 -11.96
N SER A 213 19.03 12.54 -13.06
CA SER A 213 20.18 11.66 -13.15
C SER A 213 21.44 12.50 -12.99
N GLY A 214 21.76 12.86 -11.74
CA GLY A 214 23.04 13.38 -11.34
C GLY A 214 24.00 12.23 -11.54
N GLY A 215 24.75 12.29 -12.64
CA GLY A 215 25.93 11.46 -12.80
C GLY A 215 26.80 11.65 -11.56
N THR A 216 27.06 10.57 -10.85
CA THR A 216 28.13 10.48 -9.89
C THR A 216 28.84 9.16 -10.13
N VAL A 217 29.98 9.31 -10.81
CA VAL A 217 31.29 8.63 -10.68
C VAL A 217 31.27 7.17 -10.24
#